data_AF-A0A7S0ZN53-F1
#
_entry.id   AF-A0A7S0ZN53-F1
#
_cell.length_a   1.000
_cell.length_b   1.000
_cell.length_c   1.000
_cell.angle_alpha   90.00
_cell.angle_beta   90.00
_cell.angle_gamma   90.00
#
_symmetry.space_group_name_H-M   'P 1'
#
loop_
_entity.id
_entity.type
_entity.pdbx_description
1 polymer ?
#
loop_
_entity_poly.entity_id
_entity_poly.type
_entity_poly.pdbx_seq_one_letter_code
_entity_poly.pdbx_strand_id
1 'polypeptide(L)'
;TRRLTAPLPAGAPASMDCDDDAEPDFNELPFTHEVRIPAHDKGVTAIGIDPKGSRMVTGGMDGAINFFDFSGMSQATESFRRLEPVEGHMVQAVSFSTSGGCLLVVCSDAHCRIYDRDGSSKPLQ
;
A
#
# COMPACT_ATOMS: atom_id res chain seq x y z
N THR A 1 -17.13 -44.07 -42.77
CA THR A 1 -15.80 -44.52 -43.26
C THR A 1 -15.28 -43.59 -44.33
N ARG A 2 -14.36 -42.67 -44.00
CA ARG A 2 -13.23 -42.23 -44.87
C ARG A 2 -12.48 -41.08 -44.18
N ARG A 3 -11.19 -41.29 -43.90
CA ARG A 3 -10.19 -40.22 -43.89
C ARG A 3 -9.80 -39.90 -45.33
N LEU A 4 -9.44 -38.64 -45.60
CA LEU A 4 -8.49 -38.11 -46.61
C LEU A 4 -8.42 -36.56 -46.42
N THR A 5 -7.33 -35.99 -45.87
CA THR A 5 -6.27 -35.13 -46.51
C THR A 5 -6.76 -33.71 -46.89
N ALA A 6 -6.02 -32.59 -46.74
CA ALA A 6 -4.64 -32.28 -47.16
C ALA A 6 -4.11 -30.95 -46.50
N PRO A 7 -3.11 -30.21 -47.03
CA PRO A 7 -1.80 -29.96 -46.40
C PRO A 7 -1.57 -28.51 -45.90
N LEU A 8 -0.48 -28.30 -45.15
CA LEU A 8 0.00 -26.98 -44.70
C LEU A 8 0.52 -26.13 -45.88
N PRO A 9 0.14 -24.84 -46.00
CA PRO A 9 0.82 -23.93 -46.90
C PRO A 9 2.11 -23.39 -46.27
N ALA A 10 3.17 -23.39 -47.07
CA ALA A 10 4.46 -22.78 -46.78
C ALA A 10 4.45 -21.29 -47.15
N GLY A 11 5.06 -20.46 -46.29
CA GLY A 11 5.52 -19.11 -46.64
C GLY A 11 4.69 -17.96 -46.06
N ALA A 12 5.08 -17.49 -44.88
CA ALA A 12 4.99 -16.09 -44.50
C ALA A 12 6.27 -15.74 -43.69
N PRO A 13 6.88 -14.57 -43.91
CA PRO A 13 8.20 -14.24 -43.37
C PRO A 13 8.19 -14.15 -41.85
N ALA A 14 9.33 -14.48 -41.26
CA ALA A 14 9.67 -14.03 -39.92
C ALA A 14 9.67 -12.49 -39.92
N SER A 15 8.63 -11.89 -39.36
CA SER A 15 8.84 -10.67 -38.61
C SER A 15 8.49 -11.00 -37.16
N MET A 16 9.55 -11.30 -36.40
CA MET A 16 9.54 -11.02 -34.96
C MET A 16 9.50 -9.50 -34.85
N ASP A 17 8.31 -8.93 -35.05
CA ASP A 17 8.03 -7.59 -34.57
C ASP A 17 7.71 -7.78 -33.09
N CYS A 18 8.76 -7.97 -32.30
CA CYS A 18 8.70 -7.87 -30.85
C CYS A 18 8.65 -6.39 -30.45
N ASP A 19 7.67 -5.66 -30.99
CA ASP A 19 7.22 -4.41 -30.38
C ASP A 19 6.16 -4.79 -29.35
N ASP A 20 6.59 -5.53 -28.32
CA ASP A 20 5.79 -5.73 -27.10
C ASP A 20 5.96 -4.50 -26.21
N ASP A 21 5.66 -3.32 -26.77
CA ASP A 21 5.27 -2.11 -26.01
C ASP A 21 3.80 -2.27 -25.59
N ALA A 22 3.46 -3.44 -25.04
CA ALA A 22 2.19 -3.67 -24.38
C ALA A 22 2.24 -2.93 -23.04
N GLU A 23 1.99 -1.62 -23.10
CA GLU A 23 1.64 -0.83 -21.92
C GLU A 23 0.59 -1.62 -21.13
N PRO A 24 0.83 -1.94 -19.86
CA PRO A 24 -0.09 -2.76 -19.09
C PRO A 24 -1.47 -2.08 -19.11
N ASP A 25 -2.46 -2.74 -19.70
CA ASP A 25 -3.84 -2.25 -19.70
C ASP A 25 -4.38 -2.34 -18.28
N PHE A 26 -4.25 -1.25 -17.53
CA PHE A 26 -4.71 -1.13 -16.15
C PHE A 26 -6.22 -1.39 -16.01
N ASN A 27 -7.00 -1.44 -17.11
CA ASN A 27 -8.41 -1.84 -17.09
C ASN A 27 -8.63 -3.35 -16.84
N GLU A 28 -7.61 -4.19 -16.90
CA GLU A 28 -7.74 -5.63 -16.61
C GLU A 28 -7.70 -5.97 -15.10
N LEU A 29 -7.23 -5.03 -14.27
CA LEU A 29 -7.27 -5.22 -12.83
C LEU A 29 -8.68 -4.88 -12.32
N PRO A 30 -9.38 -5.79 -11.63
CA PRO A 30 -10.74 -5.52 -11.18
C PRO A 30 -10.76 -4.50 -10.03
N PHE A 31 -10.80 -3.20 -10.34
CA PHE A 31 -11.10 -2.12 -9.39
C PHE A 31 -12.61 -1.92 -9.28
N THR A 32 -13.31 -2.86 -8.64
CA THR A 32 -14.77 -2.74 -8.51
C THR A 32 -15.21 -1.63 -7.54
N HIS A 33 -14.37 -1.29 -6.55
CA HIS A 33 -14.69 -0.33 -5.50
C HIS A 33 -13.43 0.46 -5.09
N GLU A 34 -13.55 1.79 -5.02
CA GLU A 34 -12.50 2.67 -4.50
C GLU A 34 -13.02 3.47 -3.29
N VAL A 35 -12.11 3.81 -2.36
CA VAL A 35 -12.40 4.66 -1.21
C VAL A 35 -11.32 5.73 -1.11
N ARG A 36 -11.72 6.99 -1.03
CA ARG A 36 -10.80 8.12 -0.82
C ARG A 36 -10.74 8.44 0.67
N ILE A 37 -9.54 8.35 1.24
CA ILE A 37 -9.29 8.61 2.66
C ILE A 37 -8.48 9.91 2.77
N PRO A 38 -9.05 11.02 3.27
CA PRO A 38 -8.33 12.26 3.51
C PRO A 38 -7.44 12.11 4.75
N ALA A 39 -6.32 11.41 4.60
CA ALA A 39 -5.46 11.07 5.74
C ALA A 39 -4.59 12.25 6.19
N HIS A 40 -3.96 12.99 5.26
CA HIS A 40 -2.96 14.01 5.57
C HIS A 40 -3.20 15.31 4.80
N ASP A 41 -2.74 16.42 5.39
CA ASP A 41 -2.80 17.75 4.77
C ASP A 41 -1.72 17.93 3.67
N LYS A 42 -0.69 17.09 3.68
CA LYS A 42 0.41 17.06 2.72
C LYS A 42 0.54 15.67 2.09
N GLY A 43 1.52 15.50 1.20
CA GLY A 43 1.80 14.23 0.55
C GLY A 43 1.98 13.09 1.55
N VAL A 44 1.37 11.94 1.25
CA VAL A 44 1.56 10.70 2.00
C VAL A 44 2.87 10.07 1.55
N THR A 45 3.76 9.80 2.49
CA THR A 45 5.10 9.27 2.24
C THR A 45 5.20 7.80 2.60
N ALA A 46 4.42 7.34 3.57
CA ALA A 46 4.49 6.00 4.08
C ALA A 46 3.10 5.42 4.33
N ILE A 47 2.96 4.12 4.07
CA ILE A 47 1.75 3.35 4.36
C ILE A 47 2.18 1.99 4.92
N GLY A 48 1.45 1.52 5.93
CA GLY A 48 1.64 0.21 6.52
C GLY A 48 0.29 -0.42 6.77
N ILE A 49 0.18 -1.73 6.54
CA ILE A 49 -1.02 -2.52 6.85
C ILE A 49 -0.61 -3.60 7.84
N ASP A 50 -1.44 -3.81 8.85
CA ASP A 50 -1.28 -4.91 9.80
C ASP A 50 -1.35 -6.25 9.04
N PRO A 51 -0.47 -7.24 9.32
CA PRO A 51 -0.59 -8.60 8.77
C PRO A 51 -2.00 -9.22 8.89
N LYS A 52 -2.80 -8.80 9.87
CA LYS A 52 -4.20 -9.25 10.03
C LYS A 52 -5.21 -8.54 9.11
N GLY A 53 -4.80 -7.50 8.39
CA GLY A 53 -5.63 -6.73 7.46
C GLY A 53 -6.75 -5.92 8.11
N SER A 54 -6.79 -5.82 9.44
CA SER A 54 -7.85 -5.08 10.15
C SER A 54 -7.50 -3.62 10.38
N ARG A 55 -6.21 -3.26 10.28
CA ARG A 55 -5.74 -1.91 10.53
C ARG A 55 -4.71 -1.46 9.50
N MET A 56 -4.70 -0.15 9.29
CA MET A 56 -3.77 0.55 8.42
C MET A 56 -3.23 1.77 9.14
N VAL A 57 -1.99 2.10 8.83
CA VAL A 57 -1.32 3.32 9.28
C VAL A 57 -0.79 4.06 8.08
N THR A 58 -0.96 5.36 8.05
CA THR A 58 -0.36 6.24 7.04
C THR A 58 0.52 7.27 7.74
N GLY A 59 1.63 7.62 7.09
CA GLY A 59 2.53 8.69 7.49
C GLY A 59 2.64 9.72 6.37
N GLY A 60 2.72 10.99 6.75
CA GLY A 60 2.77 12.10 5.81
C GLY A 60 3.99 13.00 5.96
N MET A 61 4.16 13.88 4.96
CA MET A 61 5.09 15.01 5.01
C MET A 61 4.66 16.09 6.00
N ASP A 62 3.44 16.00 6.53
CA ASP A 62 2.96 16.83 7.63
C ASP A 62 3.59 16.43 8.99
N GLY A 63 4.29 15.30 9.05
CA GLY A 63 4.88 14.76 10.28
C GLY A 63 3.90 13.98 11.14
N ALA A 64 2.65 13.87 10.70
CA ALA A 64 1.64 13.11 11.39
C ALA A 64 1.65 11.64 10.94
N ILE A 65 1.09 10.81 11.81
CA ILE A 65 0.76 9.42 11.60
C ILE A 65 -0.71 9.23 11.92
N ASN A 66 -1.46 8.70 10.97
CA ASN A 66 -2.87 8.42 11.12
C ASN A 66 -3.14 6.93 11.17
N PHE A 67 -3.97 6.52 12.11
CA PHE A 67 -4.37 5.14 12.31
C PHE A 67 -5.81 4.96 11.83
N PHE A 68 -6.00 3.90 11.07
CA PHE A 68 -7.26 3.52 10.46
C PHE A 68 -7.62 2.10 10.88
N ASP A 69 -8.87 1.90 11.23
CA ASP A 69 -9.44 0.58 11.53
C ASP A 69 -10.54 0.31 10.51
N PHE A 70 -10.38 -0.76 9.73
CA PHE A 70 -11.34 -1.09 8.67
C PHE A 70 -12.65 -1.67 9.24
N SER A 71 -12.63 -2.22 10.45
CA SER A 71 -13.83 -2.80 11.08
C SER A 71 -14.80 -1.73 11.60
N GLY A 72 -14.27 -0.57 11.99
CA GLY A 72 -15.04 0.56 12.51
C GLY A 72 -15.14 1.75 11.56
N MET A 73 -14.59 1.66 10.35
CA MET A 73 -14.57 2.77 9.40
C MET A 73 -15.99 3.05 8.89
N SER A 74 -16.55 4.18 9.30
CA SER A 74 -17.77 4.74 8.71
C SER A 74 -17.45 5.40 7.35
N GLN A 75 -18.48 5.80 6.60
CA GLN A 75 -18.32 6.54 5.33
C GLN A 75 -17.47 7.82 5.45
N ALA A 76 -17.27 8.32 6.67
CA ALA A 76 -16.42 9.47 6.95
C ALA A 76 -14.92 9.19 6.73
N THR A 77 -14.50 7.90 6.68
CA THR A 77 -13.09 7.50 6.45
C THR A 77 -12.08 8.19 7.38
N GLU A 78 -12.52 8.52 8.60
CA GLU A 78 -11.72 9.26 9.55
C GLU A 78 -10.71 8.35 10.25
N SER A 79 -9.54 8.90 10.54
CA SER A 79 -8.57 8.24 11.42
C SER A 79 -9.14 8.22 12.85
N PHE A 80 -9.12 7.07 13.50
CA PHE A 80 -9.52 7.00 14.92
C PHE A 80 -8.46 7.59 15.84
N ARG A 81 -7.23 7.76 15.33
CA ARG A 81 -6.10 8.32 16.06
C ARG A 81 -5.12 8.98 15.10
N ARG A 82 -4.68 10.18 15.47
CA ARG A 82 -3.57 10.91 14.86
C ARG A 82 -2.48 11.11 15.90
N LEU A 83 -1.23 10.89 15.52
CA LEU A 83 -0.06 11.08 16.37
C LEU A 83 1.03 11.82 15.60
N GLU A 84 1.80 12.63 16.31
CA GLU A 84 2.98 13.27 15.77
C GLU A 84 4.19 12.77 16.57
N PRO A 85 5.00 11.85 16.03
CA PRO A 85 6.16 11.30 16.74
C PRO A 85 7.18 12.37 17.13
N VAL A 86 7.40 13.31 16.21
CA VAL A 86 8.32 14.45 16.35
C VAL A 86 7.77 15.62 15.58
N GLU A 87 7.68 16.76 16.24
CA GLU A 87 7.17 17.98 15.62
C GLU A 87 8.07 18.46 14.48
N GLY A 88 7.45 18.70 13.32
CA GLY A 88 8.13 19.30 12.16
C GLY A 88 9.05 18.34 11.38
N HIS A 89 9.00 17.03 11.65
CA HIS A 89 9.75 16.04 10.88
C HIS A 89 8.81 15.11 10.11
N MET A 90 9.01 15.02 8.80
CA MET A 90 8.24 14.11 7.96
C MET A 90 8.49 12.65 8.34
N VAL A 91 7.44 11.85 8.23
CA VAL A 91 7.52 10.40 8.37
C VAL A 91 8.10 9.84 7.08
N GLN A 92 9.17 9.05 7.15
CA GLN A 92 9.81 8.45 5.98
C GLN A 92 9.30 7.03 5.73
N ALA A 93 9.12 6.25 6.80
CA ALA A 93 8.67 4.88 6.69
C ALA A 93 7.89 4.45 7.93
N VAL A 94 6.89 3.60 7.70
CA VAL A 94 6.14 2.91 8.75
C VAL A 94 6.12 1.42 8.42
N SER A 95 6.31 0.57 9.42
CA SER A 95 6.30 -0.88 9.22
C SER A 95 5.69 -1.60 10.41
N PHE A 96 4.74 -2.48 10.14
CA PHE A 96 4.17 -3.35 11.17
C PHE A 96 5.10 -4.52 11.46
N SER A 97 5.19 -4.90 12.73
CA SER A 97 5.74 -6.19 13.13
C SER A 97 4.93 -7.32 12.51
N THR A 98 5.58 -8.43 12.17
CA THR A 98 4.92 -9.64 11.67
C THR A 98 3.91 -10.23 12.67
N SER A 99 4.09 -9.97 13.97
CA SER A 99 3.12 -10.36 15.01
C SER A 99 1.90 -9.42 15.08
N GLY A 100 1.94 -8.25 14.44
CA GLY A 100 0.90 -7.22 14.47
C GLY A 100 0.81 -6.45 15.79
N GLY A 101 1.71 -6.69 16.75
CA GLY A 101 1.68 -6.05 18.07
C GLY A 101 2.42 -4.72 18.16
N CYS A 102 3.34 -4.44 17.23
CA CYS A 102 4.14 -3.21 17.26
C CYS A 102 4.24 -2.60 15.87
N LEU A 103 4.51 -1.30 15.84
CA LEU A 103 4.74 -0.49 14.65
C LEU A 103 6.09 0.22 14.79
N LEU A 104 6.97 0.04 13.81
CA LEU A 104 8.19 0.82 13.66
C LEU A 104 7.88 2.08 12.84
N VAL A 105 8.35 3.21 13.34
CA VAL A 105 8.23 4.51 12.68
C VAL A 105 9.62 5.11 12.52
N VAL A 106 9.92 5.53 11.30
CA VAL A 106 11.15 6.26 10.96
C VAL A 106 10.75 7.62 10.44
N CYS A 107 11.22 8.68 11.09
CA CYS A 107 11.06 10.05 10.64
C CYS A 107 12.37 10.54 10.01
N SER A 108 12.39 11.77 9.50
CA SER A 108 13.63 12.44 9.06
C SER A 108 14.59 12.78 10.20
N ASP A 109 14.31 12.37 11.44
CA ASP A 109 15.23 12.50 12.56
C ASP A 109 16.18 11.30 12.66
N ALA A 110 17.18 11.41 13.54
CA ALA A 110 18.18 10.36 13.74
C ALA A 110 17.67 9.18 14.58
N HIS A 111 16.40 9.15 14.96
CA HIS A 111 15.85 8.19 15.92
C HIS A 111 14.61 7.50 15.37
N CYS A 112 14.69 6.18 15.19
CA CYS A 112 13.49 5.38 14.99
C CYS A 112 12.71 5.20 16.30
N ARG A 113 11.38 5.16 16.22
CA ARG A 113 10.50 4.94 17.37
C ARG A 113 9.65 3.71 17.15
N ILE A 114 9.39 2.99 18.24
CA ILE A 114 8.49 1.85 18.25
C ILE A 114 7.23 2.24 19.00
N TYR A 115 6.09 2.02 18.37
CA TYR A 115 4.78 2.21 18.93
C TYR A 115 4.07 0.88 19.07
N ASP A 116 3.14 0.81 20.01
CA ASP A 116 2.13 -0.25 20.04
C ASP A 116 1.18 -0.11 18.83
N ARG A 117 0.42 -1.16 18.54
CA ARG A 117 -0.59 -1.19 17.48
C ARG A 117 -1.66 -0.10 17.62
N ASP A 118 -1.91 0.37 18.84
CA ASP A 118 -2.81 1.48 19.16
C ASP A 118 -2.12 2.85 19.17
N GLY A 119 -0.84 2.93 18.79
CA GLY A 119 -0.05 4.16 18.80
C GLY A 119 0.42 4.60 20.19
N SER A 120 0.38 3.70 21.18
CA SER A 120 0.92 4.00 22.51
C SER A 120 2.44 3.82 22.52
N SER A 121 3.19 4.84 22.91
CA SER A 121 4.62 4.70 23.23
C SER A 121 4.76 4.39 24.73
N LYS A 122 4.60 3.13 25.11
CA LYS A 122 5.05 2.72 26.45
C LYS A 122 6.58 2.63 26.42
N PRO A 123 7.32 3.29 27.33
CA PRO A 123 8.72 2.98 27.50
C PRO A 123 8.83 1.50 27.90
N LEU A 124 9.73 0.77 27.24
CA LEU A 124 10.09 -0.60 27.64
C LEU A 124 10.58 -0.51 29.11
N GLN A 125 9.81 -1.09 30.04
CA GLN A 125 10.26 -1.31 31.42
C GLN A 125 11.18 -2.53 31.49
#